data_AF-A0A7W4V2P2-F1
#
_entry.id   AF-A0A7W4V2P2-F1
#
_cell.length_a   1.000
_cell.length_b   1.000
_cell.length_c   1.000
_cell.angle_alpha   90.00
_cell.angle_beta   90.00
_cell.angle_gamma   90.00
#
_symmetry.space_group_name_H-M   'P 1'
#
loop_
_entity.id
_entity.type
_entity.pdbx_description
1 polymer ?
#
loop_
_entity_poly.entity_id
_entity_poly.type
_entity_poly.pdbx_seq_one_letter_code
_entity_poly.pdbx_strand_id
1 'polypeptide(L)'
;MIHHLRAAGVSLVVDSRGTEVPVIVHWGRDLGALADSDLHNLVDATVELNPPSSIDRPPRFSLIAGLHEGWSGHPVVAFTEAAGTPRHRETARRENVITSISEWPESSVTTRLELTVQGLLLASHVVHNESASAITLTSAAIALPVPDRARELLDFTGLWSRERQPQRQQPGLGVWLRESRHGRGGHDDAFLMAAGTPGFGFS
;
A
#
# COMPACT_ATOMS: atom_id res chain seq x y z
N MET A 1 -2.11 -3.29 -17.88
CA MET A 1 -3.55 -2.95 -18.08
C MET A 1 -3.95 -2.01 -16.96
N ILE A 2 -5.06 -1.26 -17.05
CA ILE A 2 -5.59 -0.55 -15.88
C ILE A 2 -6.80 -1.33 -15.36
N HIS A 3 -6.82 -1.61 -14.05
CA HIS A 3 -7.90 -2.36 -13.41
C HIS A 3 -8.72 -1.43 -12.52
N HIS A 4 -10.04 -1.48 -12.64
CA HIS A 4 -10.97 -0.72 -11.82
C HIS A 4 -11.97 -1.66 -11.13
N LEU A 5 -11.92 -1.69 -9.79
CA LEU A 5 -12.91 -2.35 -8.94
C LEU A 5 -13.76 -1.32 -8.23
N ARG A 6 -15.04 -1.64 -8.03
CA ARG A 6 -16.03 -0.78 -7.37
C ARG A 6 -16.92 -1.61 -6.45
N ALA A 7 -17.12 -1.15 -5.22
CA ALA A 7 -18.05 -1.75 -4.27
C ALA A 7 -18.41 -0.76 -3.16
N ALA A 8 -19.68 -0.74 -2.73
CA ALA A 8 -20.17 0.07 -1.61
C ALA A 8 -19.68 1.53 -1.56
N GLY A 9 -19.63 2.22 -2.70
CA GLY A 9 -19.17 3.61 -2.76
C GLY A 9 -17.65 3.79 -2.68
N VAL A 10 -16.87 2.71 -2.85
CA VAL A 10 -15.41 2.69 -2.93
C VAL A 10 -14.95 2.27 -4.33
N SER A 11 -13.92 2.93 -4.84
CA SER A 11 -13.17 2.57 -6.03
C SER A 11 -11.73 2.18 -5.67
N LEU A 12 -11.22 1.15 -6.34
CA LEU A 12 -9.80 0.81 -6.40
C LEU A 12 -9.36 0.83 -7.87
N VAL A 13 -8.36 1.65 -8.19
CA VAL A 13 -7.74 1.74 -9.51
C VAL A 13 -6.28 1.33 -9.41
N VAL A 14 -5.88 0.31 -10.18
CA VAL A 14 -4.51 -0.21 -10.22
C VAL A 14 -3.97 -0.09 -11.63
N ASP A 15 -2.85 0.60 -11.80
CA ASP A 15 -2.12 0.64 -13.08
C ASP A 15 -1.07 -0.48 -13.10
N SER A 16 -1.30 -1.48 -13.96
CA SER A 16 -0.38 -2.58 -14.27
C SER A 16 0.14 -2.50 -15.70
N ARG A 17 0.14 -1.32 -16.33
CA ARG A 17 0.75 -1.12 -17.65
C ARG A 17 2.27 -1.24 -17.56
N GLY A 18 2.89 -1.71 -18.64
CA GLY A 18 4.34 -1.86 -18.74
C GLY A 18 4.91 -2.99 -17.86
N THR A 19 6.23 -2.91 -17.64
CA THR A 19 7.04 -3.92 -16.96
C THR A 19 7.48 -3.51 -15.56
N GLU A 20 7.17 -2.29 -15.14
CA GLU A 20 7.44 -1.85 -13.77
C GLU A 20 6.34 -2.34 -12.84
N VAL A 21 6.66 -2.52 -11.55
CA VAL A 21 5.71 -2.96 -10.54
C VAL A 21 4.42 -2.10 -10.61
N PRO A 22 3.22 -2.72 -10.51
CA PRO A 22 1.96 -1.97 -10.55
C PRO A 22 1.83 -0.98 -9.38
N VAL A 23 0.99 0.04 -9.57
CA VAL A 23 0.74 1.09 -8.58
C VAL A 23 -0.75 1.20 -8.29
N ILE A 24 -1.11 1.52 -7.05
CA ILE A 24 -2.49 1.93 -6.70
C ILE A 24 -2.60 3.41 -7.01
N VAL A 25 -3.34 3.75 -8.07
CA VAL A 25 -3.54 5.12 -8.53
C VAL A 25 -4.64 5.81 -7.72
N HIS A 26 -5.67 5.05 -7.36
CA HIS A 26 -6.78 5.56 -6.54
C HIS A 26 -7.32 4.49 -5.62
N TRP A 27 -7.51 4.85 -4.36
CA TRP A 27 -8.28 4.09 -3.40
C TRP A 27 -9.11 5.05 -2.54
N GLY A 28 -10.43 4.92 -2.60
CA GLY A 28 -11.32 5.81 -1.85
C GLY A 28 -12.68 5.92 -2.51
N ARG A 29 -13.30 7.11 -2.43
CA ARG A 29 -14.65 7.36 -2.95
C ARG A 29 -14.82 6.84 -4.39
N ASP A 30 -15.98 6.26 -4.65
CA ASP A 30 -16.34 5.74 -5.96
C ASP A 30 -16.26 6.82 -7.04
N LEU A 31 -15.51 6.52 -8.10
CA LEU A 31 -15.32 7.40 -9.27
C LEU A 31 -16.46 7.25 -10.29
N GLY A 32 -17.37 6.29 -10.09
CA GLY A 32 -18.40 5.97 -11.08
C GLY A 32 -17.91 4.98 -12.12
N ALA A 33 -18.73 4.70 -13.14
CA ALA A 33 -18.27 3.91 -14.28
C ALA A 33 -17.41 4.82 -15.17
N LEU A 34 -16.16 4.43 -15.40
CA LEU A 34 -15.23 5.14 -16.28
C LEU A 34 -15.02 4.33 -17.55
N ALA A 35 -14.98 4.99 -18.70
CA ALA A 35 -14.52 4.36 -19.93
C ALA A 35 -13.01 4.06 -19.85
N ASP A 36 -12.51 3.16 -20.69
CA ASP A 36 -11.09 2.82 -20.71
C ASP A 36 -10.21 4.05 -21.00
N SER A 37 -10.65 4.95 -21.88
CA SER A 37 -9.98 6.22 -22.16
C SER A 37 -9.91 7.13 -20.93
N ASP A 38 -10.96 7.17 -20.12
CA ASP A 38 -11.01 8.01 -18.92
C ASP A 38 -10.12 7.43 -17.81
N LEU A 39 -10.03 6.10 -17.72
CA LEU A 39 -9.05 5.44 -16.85
C LEU A 39 -7.62 5.78 -17.27
N HIS A 40 -7.29 5.73 -18.56
CA HIS A 40 -5.99 6.15 -19.05
C HIS A 40 -5.69 7.62 -18.71
N ASN A 41 -6.63 8.52 -18.98
CA ASN A 41 -6.49 9.95 -18.64
C ASN A 41 -6.30 10.17 -17.14
N LEU A 42 -7.04 9.45 -16.29
CA LEU A 42 -6.90 9.52 -14.84
C LEU A 42 -5.48 9.13 -14.43
N VAL A 43 -4.99 7.98 -14.90
CA VAL A 43 -3.66 7.50 -14.53
C VAL A 43 -2.57 8.44 -15.04
N ASP A 44 -2.65 8.86 -16.29
CA ASP A 44 -1.63 9.74 -16.88
C ASP A 44 -1.60 11.11 -16.20
N ALA A 45 -2.74 11.60 -15.67
CA ALA A 45 -2.82 12.82 -14.88
C ALA A 45 -2.24 12.70 -13.45
N THR A 46 -1.98 11.48 -12.96
CA THR A 46 -1.36 11.25 -11.64
C THR A 46 0.17 11.13 -11.71
N VAL A 47 0.75 11.14 -12.90
CA VAL A 47 2.20 11.10 -13.06
C VAL A 47 2.80 12.42 -12.58
N GLU A 48 3.58 12.37 -11.51
CA GLU A 48 4.26 13.54 -10.98
C GLU A 48 5.37 14.03 -11.92
N LEU A 49 5.67 15.33 -11.83
CA LEU A 49 6.86 15.89 -12.48
C LEU A 49 8.11 15.40 -11.73
N ASN A 50 9.22 15.25 -12.46
CA ASN A 50 10.49 14.93 -11.84
C ASN A 50 11.08 16.19 -11.17
N PRO A 51 11.13 16.29 -9.83
CA PRO A 51 11.62 17.49 -9.18
C PRO A 51 13.15 17.59 -9.29
N PRO A 52 13.76 18.77 -9.07
CA PRO A 52 15.20 18.88 -8.96
C PRO A 52 15.76 17.95 -7.86
N SER A 53 16.93 17.36 -8.11
CA SER A 53 17.61 16.45 -7.17
C SER A 53 16.86 15.14 -6.86
N SER A 54 15.93 14.70 -7.72
CA SER A 54 15.41 13.33 -7.72
C SER A 54 16.23 12.40 -8.62
N ILE A 55 15.89 11.12 -8.59
CA ILE A 55 16.34 10.15 -9.61
C ILE A 55 15.78 10.54 -10.99
N ASP A 56 16.36 10.02 -12.08
CA ASP A 56 16.01 10.38 -13.47
C ASP A 56 14.60 9.92 -13.93
N ARG A 57 13.72 9.54 -12.99
CA ARG A 57 12.35 9.10 -13.25
C ARG A 57 11.40 9.72 -12.22
N PRO A 58 10.16 10.05 -12.62
CA PRO A 58 9.12 10.46 -11.68
C PRO A 58 9.01 9.51 -10.48
N PRO A 59 8.79 10.02 -9.26
CA PRO A 59 8.51 9.19 -8.11
C PRO A 59 7.35 8.24 -8.36
N ARG A 60 7.52 6.97 -7.97
CA ARG A 60 6.47 5.95 -8.07
C ARG A 60 6.32 5.28 -6.72
N PHE A 61 5.08 5.16 -6.27
CA PHE A 61 4.73 4.40 -5.06
C PHE A 61 4.09 3.08 -5.48
N SER A 62 4.94 2.12 -5.85
CA SER A 62 4.49 0.82 -6.33
C SER A 62 4.05 -0.13 -5.20
N LEU A 63 3.40 -1.22 -5.57
CA LEU A 63 2.97 -2.27 -4.64
C LEU A 63 4.11 -2.91 -3.83
N ILE A 64 5.37 -2.76 -4.25
CA ILE A 64 6.55 -3.23 -3.49
C ILE A 64 7.62 -2.13 -3.39
N ALA A 65 7.17 -0.88 -3.20
CA ALA A 65 8.05 0.29 -3.16
C ALA A 65 9.27 0.09 -2.25
N GLY A 66 10.43 0.51 -2.76
CA GLY A 66 11.70 0.37 -2.07
C GLY A 66 12.81 1.20 -2.71
N LEU A 67 14.04 0.98 -2.26
CA LEU A 67 15.20 1.78 -2.67
C LEU A 67 15.42 1.80 -4.19
N HIS A 68 15.02 0.75 -4.91
CA HIS A 68 15.12 0.66 -6.36
C HIS A 68 14.26 1.69 -7.11
N GLU A 69 13.25 2.28 -6.47
CA GLU A 69 12.41 3.37 -7.02
C GLU A 69 12.77 4.73 -6.43
N GLY A 70 13.85 4.84 -5.64
CA GLY A 70 14.17 6.05 -4.88
C GLY A 70 13.23 6.32 -3.71
N TRP A 71 12.45 5.32 -3.27
CA TRP A 71 11.56 5.44 -2.11
C TRP A 71 12.37 5.62 -0.83
N SER A 72 12.08 6.71 -0.10
CA SER A 72 12.78 7.10 1.13
C SER A 72 12.06 6.66 2.42
N GLY A 73 10.85 6.09 2.30
CA GLY A 73 10.12 5.51 3.42
C GLY A 73 10.60 4.10 3.77
N HIS A 74 9.89 3.44 4.70
CA HIS A 74 10.13 2.02 4.99
C HIS A 74 9.88 1.18 3.72
N PRO A 75 10.86 0.37 3.26
CA PRO A 75 10.65 -0.52 2.12
C PRO A 75 9.52 -1.51 2.38
N VAL A 76 8.67 -1.72 1.39
CA VAL A 76 7.50 -2.60 1.49
C VAL A 76 7.94 -4.06 1.56
N VAL A 77 8.74 -4.50 0.59
CA VAL A 77 9.43 -5.79 0.62
C VAL A 77 10.92 -5.54 0.53
N ALA A 78 11.68 -6.15 1.43
CA ALA A 78 13.14 -6.02 1.44
C ALA A 78 13.81 -7.30 1.90
N PHE A 79 14.99 -7.53 1.34
CA PHE A 79 15.87 -8.64 1.69
C PHE A 79 17.25 -8.10 2.06
N THR A 80 18.01 -8.85 2.85
CA THR A 80 19.41 -8.50 3.14
C THR A 80 20.31 -8.74 1.91
N GLU A 81 20.10 -9.86 1.22
CA GLU A 81 21.00 -10.37 0.19
C GLU A 81 20.57 -9.96 -1.24
N ALA A 82 19.29 -9.66 -1.45
CA ALA A 82 18.77 -9.42 -2.79
C ALA A 82 19.05 -7.98 -3.25
N ALA A 83 20.04 -7.84 -4.12
CA ALA A 83 20.20 -6.65 -4.95
C ALA A 83 19.32 -6.78 -6.22
N GLY A 84 18.81 -5.66 -6.72
CA GLY A 84 18.12 -5.60 -8.02
C GLY A 84 16.85 -4.78 -8.01
N THR A 85 16.22 -4.73 -9.18
CA THR A 85 14.98 -3.99 -9.41
C THR A 85 13.88 -4.99 -9.76
N PRO A 86 12.84 -5.15 -8.93
CA PRO A 86 11.74 -6.01 -9.27
C PRO A 86 10.98 -5.48 -10.49
N ARG A 87 10.33 -6.40 -11.20
CA ARG A 87 9.57 -6.11 -12.41
C ARG A 87 8.22 -6.79 -12.36
N HIS A 88 7.23 -6.12 -12.93
CA HIS A 88 5.91 -6.71 -13.12
C HIS A 88 6.01 -7.86 -14.12
N ARG A 89 5.59 -9.05 -13.67
CA ARG A 89 5.45 -10.23 -14.52
C ARG A 89 4.06 -10.32 -15.09
N GLU A 90 3.06 -10.31 -14.21
CA GLU A 90 1.67 -10.47 -14.61
C GLU A 90 0.71 -9.85 -13.60
N THR A 91 -0.46 -9.43 -14.09
CA THR A 91 -1.59 -9.05 -13.26
C THR A 91 -2.85 -9.71 -13.82
N ALA A 92 -3.57 -10.42 -12.95
CA ALA A 92 -4.84 -11.04 -13.27
C ALA A 92 -5.94 -10.43 -12.40
N ARG A 93 -7.13 -10.26 -12.98
CA ARG A 93 -8.34 -9.91 -12.25
C ARG A 93 -9.31 -11.08 -12.28
N ARG A 94 -9.87 -11.43 -11.13
CA ARG A 94 -11.03 -12.32 -11.00
C ARG A 94 -12.05 -11.66 -10.10
N GLU A 95 -13.21 -11.33 -10.67
CA GLU A 95 -14.30 -10.64 -9.97
C GLU A 95 -13.82 -9.34 -9.29
N ASN A 96 -13.76 -9.37 -7.95
CA ASN A 96 -13.38 -8.29 -7.05
C ASN A 96 -11.95 -8.42 -6.50
N VAL A 97 -11.13 -9.30 -7.09
CA VAL A 97 -9.75 -9.56 -6.70
C VAL A 97 -8.81 -9.24 -7.86
N ILE A 98 -7.75 -8.49 -7.57
CA ILE A 98 -6.59 -8.28 -8.43
C ILE A 98 -5.40 -9.00 -7.80
N THR A 99 -4.75 -9.87 -8.56
CA THR A 99 -3.50 -10.52 -8.18
C THR A 99 -2.41 -10.05 -9.12
N SER A 100 -1.40 -9.38 -8.57
CA SER A 100 -0.19 -8.96 -9.30
C SER A 100 0.97 -9.84 -8.85
N ILE A 101 1.78 -10.30 -9.79
CA ILE A 101 3.05 -10.93 -9.49
C ILE A 101 4.20 -10.07 -10.01
N SER A 102 5.12 -9.77 -9.11
CA SER A 102 6.36 -9.08 -9.42
C SER A 102 7.52 -10.05 -9.20
N GLU A 103 8.39 -10.14 -10.20
CA GLU A 103 9.64 -10.89 -10.11
C GLU A 103 10.74 -10.01 -9.56
N TRP A 104 11.60 -10.61 -8.75
CA TRP A 104 12.86 -10.06 -8.29
C TRP A 104 13.94 -11.10 -8.61
N PRO A 105 15.22 -10.72 -8.73
CA PRO A 105 16.30 -11.70 -8.67
C PRO A 105 16.07 -12.81 -7.63
N GLU A 106 15.94 -14.04 -8.12
CA GLU A 106 15.78 -15.28 -7.36
C GLU A 106 14.62 -15.30 -6.35
N SER A 107 13.59 -14.46 -6.55
CA SER A 107 12.39 -14.46 -5.72
C SER A 107 11.21 -13.82 -6.45
N SER A 108 10.00 -14.06 -5.98
CA SER A 108 8.81 -13.39 -6.48
C SER A 108 7.90 -12.92 -5.36
N VAL A 109 7.17 -11.84 -5.61
CA VAL A 109 6.17 -11.29 -4.70
C VAL A 109 4.82 -11.32 -5.39
N THR A 110 3.90 -12.07 -4.81
CA THR A 110 2.49 -12.07 -5.21
C THR A 110 1.72 -11.12 -4.31
N THR A 111 1.18 -10.05 -4.89
CA THR A 111 0.31 -9.09 -4.21
C THR A 111 -1.14 -9.39 -4.54
N ARG A 112 -1.97 -9.60 -3.53
CA ARG A 112 -3.41 -9.78 -3.67
C ARG A 112 -4.12 -8.55 -3.13
N LEU A 113 -5.00 -7.96 -3.93
CA LEU A 113 -5.88 -6.86 -3.56
C LEU A 113 -7.32 -7.29 -3.80
N GLU A 114 -8.13 -7.32 -2.76
CA GLU A 114 -9.56 -7.63 -2.84
C GLU A 114 -10.37 -6.46 -2.33
N LEU A 115 -11.29 -5.98 -3.18
CA LEU A 115 -12.30 -5.02 -2.74
C LEU A 115 -13.57 -5.79 -2.39
N THR A 116 -13.87 -5.92 -1.10
CA THR A 116 -15.07 -6.66 -0.67
C THR A 116 -16.35 -5.94 -1.11
N VAL A 117 -17.47 -6.66 -1.13
CA VAL A 117 -18.77 -6.06 -1.46
C VAL A 117 -19.20 -4.97 -0.46
N GLN A 118 -18.61 -4.95 0.74
CA GLN A 118 -18.80 -3.91 1.77
C GLN A 118 -17.87 -2.69 1.57
N GLY A 119 -17.02 -2.69 0.53
CA GLY A 119 -16.10 -1.59 0.24
C GLY A 119 -14.80 -1.62 1.06
N LEU A 120 -14.49 -2.74 1.72
CA LEU A 120 -13.23 -2.91 2.43
C LEU A 120 -12.15 -3.40 1.46
N LEU A 121 -10.96 -2.79 1.51
CA LEU A 121 -9.79 -3.30 0.79
C LEU A 121 -9.03 -4.28 1.69
N LEU A 122 -8.97 -5.54 1.27
CA LEU A 122 -8.09 -6.55 1.85
C LEU A 122 -6.84 -6.66 0.98
N ALA A 123 -5.67 -6.61 1.58
CA ALA A 123 -4.39 -6.67 0.87
C ALA A 123 -3.44 -7.64 1.55
N SER A 124 -2.71 -8.42 0.76
CA SER A 124 -1.67 -9.32 1.26
C SER A 124 -0.52 -9.47 0.25
N HIS A 125 0.67 -9.79 0.77
CA HIS A 125 1.78 -10.28 -0.02
C HIS A 125 2.09 -11.73 0.34
N VAL A 126 2.50 -12.49 -0.67
CA VAL A 126 3.19 -13.76 -0.51
C VAL A 126 4.55 -13.62 -1.18
N VAL A 127 5.61 -13.80 -0.41
CA VAL A 127 6.99 -13.79 -0.92
C VAL A 127 7.46 -15.23 -1.11
N HIS A 128 7.96 -15.54 -2.29
CA HIS A 128 8.51 -16.85 -2.63
C HIS A 128 10.02 -16.72 -2.90
N ASN A 129 10.81 -17.54 -2.21
CA ASN A 129 12.24 -17.68 -2.49
C ASN A 129 12.42 -18.72 -3.60
N GLU A 130 13.00 -18.32 -4.72
CA GLU A 130 13.27 -19.16 -5.89
C GLU A 130 14.77 -19.51 -6.02
N SER A 131 15.60 -19.04 -5.08
CA SER A 131 17.02 -19.36 -5.03
C SER A 131 17.28 -20.76 -4.46
N ALA A 132 18.49 -21.26 -4.69
CA ALA A 132 18.97 -22.49 -4.07
C ALA A 132 19.39 -22.31 -2.58
N SER A 133 19.44 -21.08 -2.09
CA SER A 133 19.94 -20.73 -0.76
C SER A 133 18.86 -20.09 0.10
N ALA A 134 19.08 -20.00 1.41
CA ALA A 134 18.20 -19.20 2.26
C ALA A 134 18.39 -17.70 1.95
N ILE A 135 17.29 -16.96 1.95
CA ILE A 135 17.29 -15.48 1.89
C ILE A 135 16.72 -14.92 3.20
N THR A 136 17.21 -13.76 3.62
CA THR A 136 16.74 -13.07 4.80
C THR A 136 15.74 -11.99 4.40
N LEU A 137 14.46 -12.24 4.67
CA LEU A 137 13.39 -11.24 4.50
C LEU A 137 13.41 -10.26 5.68
N THR A 138 13.71 -8.99 5.41
CA THR A 138 13.79 -7.92 6.42
C THR A 138 12.53 -7.07 6.49
N SER A 139 11.72 -7.05 5.43
CA SER A 139 10.43 -6.38 5.40
C SER A 139 9.45 -7.11 4.49
N ALA A 140 8.18 -7.18 4.92
CA ALA A 140 7.03 -7.61 4.13
C ALA A 140 5.77 -6.89 4.64
N ALA A 141 5.72 -5.59 4.41
CA ALA A 141 4.62 -4.71 4.78
C ALA A 141 3.58 -4.62 3.66
N ILE A 142 2.39 -4.12 3.97
CA ILE A 142 1.45 -3.57 2.97
C ILE A 142 1.53 -2.07 3.03
N ALA A 143 1.65 -1.42 1.88
CA ALA A 143 1.67 0.04 1.79
C ALA A 143 0.53 0.51 0.87
N LEU A 144 -0.27 1.45 1.37
CA LEU A 144 -1.44 1.99 0.69
C LEU A 144 -1.35 3.53 0.68
N PRO A 145 -1.75 4.19 -0.42
CA PRO A 145 -1.73 5.64 -0.49
C PRO A 145 -2.76 6.24 0.49
N VAL A 146 -2.34 7.23 1.27
CA VAL A 146 -3.21 8.00 2.15
C VAL A 146 -3.45 9.37 1.51
N PRO A 147 -4.71 9.80 1.31
CA PRO A 147 -4.98 11.07 0.64
C PRO A 147 -4.72 12.28 1.56
N ASP A 148 -4.29 13.41 1.00
CA ASP A 148 -3.96 14.66 1.72
C ASP A 148 -5.05 15.23 2.62
N ARG A 149 -6.30 14.83 2.39
CA ARG A 149 -7.45 15.21 3.23
C ARG A 149 -7.48 14.47 4.57
N ALA A 150 -6.80 13.32 4.67
CA ALA A 150 -6.71 12.52 5.88
C ALA A 150 -5.63 13.10 6.81
N ARG A 151 -6.00 14.15 7.56
CA ARG A 151 -5.09 14.96 8.38
C ARG A 151 -5.18 14.72 9.88
N GLU A 152 -6.04 13.80 10.31
CA GLU A 152 -6.17 13.40 11.69
C GLU A 152 -6.01 11.89 11.80
N LEU A 153 -5.18 11.45 12.75
CA LEU A 153 -5.01 10.05 13.12
C LEU A 153 -5.78 9.77 14.40
N LEU A 154 -6.52 8.66 14.40
CA LEU A 154 -7.03 7.99 15.59
C LEU A 154 -6.26 6.69 15.75
N ASP A 155 -5.60 6.52 16.89
CA ASP A 155 -5.08 5.23 17.33
C ASP A 155 -5.53 4.94 18.75
N PHE A 156 -5.07 3.81 19.27
CA PHE A 156 -5.43 3.34 20.60
C PHE A 156 -4.17 2.94 21.37
N THR A 157 -4.15 3.32 22.65
CA THR A 157 -3.18 2.86 23.66
C THR A 157 -3.91 2.12 24.77
N GLY A 158 -3.19 1.67 25.79
CA GLY A 158 -3.83 1.14 26.96
C GLY A 158 -2.84 0.67 28.01
N LEU A 159 -3.39 0.38 29.19
CA LEU A 159 -2.74 -0.38 30.25
C LEU A 159 -3.71 -1.46 30.72
N TRP A 160 -3.24 -2.39 31.53
CA TRP A 160 -4.14 -3.36 32.18
C TRP A 160 -5.26 -2.63 32.93
N SER A 161 -6.51 -3.08 32.74
CA SER A 161 -7.74 -2.44 33.27
C SER A 161 -8.04 -1.03 32.72
N ARG A 162 -7.32 -0.59 31.69
CA ARG A 162 -7.54 0.66 30.93
C ARG A 162 -7.12 0.46 29.47
N GLU A 163 -7.59 -0.61 28.85
CA GLU A 163 -7.27 -0.96 27.47
C GLU A 163 -7.94 0.00 26.47
N ARG A 164 -7.38 0.07 25.26
CA ARG A 164 -7.96 0.74 24.08
C ARG A 164 -8.45 2.18 24.37
N GLN A 165 -7.64 2.94 25.06
CA GLN A 165 -7.84 4.38 25.23
C GLN A 165 -7.53 5.09 23.90
N PRO A 166 -8.50 5.80 23.31
CA PRO A 166 -8.30 6.47 22.03
C PRO A 166 -7.33 7.64 22.18
N GLN A 167 -6.46 7.83 21.20
CA GLN A 167 -5.68 9.05 21.03
C GLN A 167 -5.97 9.66 19.67
N ARG A 168 -6.14 10.98 19.63
CA ARG A 168 -6.28 11.73 18.37
C ARG A 168 -5.13 12.69 18.24
N GLN A 169 -4.50 12.69 17.07
CA GLN A 169 -3.37 13.55 16.78
C GLN A 169 -3.43 14.04 15.33
N GLN A 170 -2.93 15.24 15.08
CA GLN A 170 -2.65 15.73 13.73
C GLN A 170 -1.16 15.49 13.45
N PRO A 171 -0.80 14.53 12.58
CA PRO A 171 0.59 14.26 12.28
C PRO A 171 1.24 15.46 11.58
N GLY A 172 2.46 15.81 12.00
CA GLY A 172 3.35 16.74 11.28
C GLY A 172 4.21 16.03 10.23
N LEU A 173 5.43 16.52 10.02
CA LEU A 173 6.44 15.80 9.24
C LEU A 173 7.10 14.72 10.10
N GLY A 174 7.11 13.47 9.64
CA GLY A 174 7.75 12.36 10.35
C GLY A 174 7.04 11.03 10.17
N VAL A 175 7.28 10.12 11.11
CA VAL A 175 6.69 8.78 11.16
C VAL A 175 5.86 8.65 12.42
N TRP A 176 4.62 8.18 12.27
CA TRP A 176 3.76 7.75 13.38
C TRP A 176 3.67 6.23 13.35
N LEU A 177 4.15 5.59 14.41
CA LEU A 177 4.29 4.14 14.49
C LEU A 177 3.61 3.60 15.74
N ARG A 178 2.81 2.55 15.55
CA ARG A 178 2.30 1.70 16.63
C ARG A 178 2.82 0.29 16.40
N GLU A 179 3.71 -0.15 17.28
CA GLU A 179 4.34 -1.48 17.25
C GLU A 179 4.25 -2.14 18.63
N SER A 180 4.33 -3.47 18.66
CA SER A 180 4.43 -4.26 19.89
C SER A 180 5.66 -5.15 19.80
N ARG A 181 6.46 -5.17 20.87
CA ARG A 181 7.68 -5.99 20.98
C ARG A 181 7.59 -7.00 22.11
N HIS A 182 6.38 -7.27 22.59
CA HIS A 182 6.14 -8.15 23.74
C HIS A 182 6.13 -9.64 23.38
N GLY A 183 6.11 -9.99 22.08
CA GLY A 183 6.02 -11.37 21.60
C GLY A 183 4.69 -12.06 21.92
N ARG A 184 3.71 -11.31 22.44
CA ARG A 184 2.36 -11.74 22.77
C ARG A 184 1.42 -10.54 22.71
N GLY A 185 0.12 -10.85 22.73
CA GLY A 185 -0.92 -9.84 22.91
C GLY A 185 -0.70 -8.99 24.18
N GLY A 186 -0.71 -7.66 24.02
CA GLY A 186 -0.55 -6.64 25.05
C GLY A 186 -1.76 -5.69 25.15
N HIS A 187 -1.87 -5.00 26.29
CA HIS A 187 -2.95 -4.03 26.54
C HIS A 187 -2.83 -2.75 25.70
N ASP A 188 -1.62 -2.50 25.19
CA ASP A 188 -1.19 -1.39 24.36
C ASP A 188 -0.90 -1.80 22.90
N ASP A 189 -1.24 -3.04 22.52
CA ASP A 189 -1.05 -3.53 21.15
C ASP A 189 -1.75 -2.64 20.12
N ALA A 190 -1.18 -2.63 18.91
CA ALA A 190 -1.80 -1.99 17.75
C ALA A 190 -3.16 -2.64 17.45
N PHE A 191 -4.23 -1.99 17.92
CA PHE A 191 -5.61 -2.45 17.74
C PHE A 191 -6.20 -1.95 16.41
N LEU A 192 -6.21 -0.64 16.23
CA LEU A 192 -6.72 0.03 15.04
C LEU A 192 -5.96 1.35 14.88
N MET A 193 -5.62 1.68 13.65
CA MET A 193 -5.20 3.02 13.26
C MET A 193 -6.09 3.48 12.13
N ALA A 194 -6.68 4.67 12.28
CA ALA A 194 -7.51 5.29 11.27
C ALA A 194 -6.95 6.67 10.93
N ALA A 195 -6.84 6.95 9.62
CA ALA A 195 -6.52 8.27 9.11
C ALA A 195 -7.78 8.85 8.43
N GLY A 196 -8.18 10.05 8.84
CA GLY A 196 -9.41 10.68 8.37
C GLY A 196 -9.34 12.20 8.32
N THR A 197 -10.40 12.82 7.81
CA THR A 197 -10.54 14.29 7.86
C THR A 197 -10.61 14.75 9.31
N PRO A 198 -10.09 15.94 9.67
CA PRO A 198 -10.18 16.46 11.03
C PRO A 198 -11.60 16.34 11.61
N GLY A 199 -11.71 15.80 12.83
CA GLY A 199 -12.99 15.56 13.49
C GLY A 199 -13.79 14.36 12.97
N PHE A 200 -13.19 13.42 12.23
CA PHE A 200 -13.93 12.24 11.76
C PHE A 200 -14.47 11.39 12.92
N GLY A 201 -15.72 10.94 12.78
CA GLY A 201 -16.40 10.14 13.79
C GLY A 201 -17.75 9.65 13.28
N PHE A 202 -18.44 8.89 14.12
CA PHE A 202 -19.82 8.49 13.87
C PHE A 202 -20.72 9.61 14.40
N SER A 203 -21.30 10.39 13.48
CA SER A 203 -22.37 11.35 13.77
C SER A 203 -23.71 10.64 13.92
#